data_AF-A0A348XES2-F1
#
_entry.id   AF-A0A348XES2-F1
#
_cell.length_a   1.000
_cell.length_b   1.000
_cell.length_c   1.000
_cell.angle_alpha   90.00
_cell.angle_beta   90.00
_cell.angle_gamma   90.00
#
_symmetry.space_group_name_H-M   'P 1'
#
loop_
_entity.id
_entity.type
_entity.pdbx_description
1 polymer ?
#
loop_
_entity_poly.entity_id
_entity_poly.type
_entity_poly.pdbx_seq_one_letter_code
_entity_poly.pdbx_strand_id
1 'polypeptide(L)'
;MWSGGHTISFGSHMAERPEVVIRILQALEAMVTDEQLYLKSRLGERGVHWDFNDPQVGPSSGVTAIGVYTDRNQAQKALLGTIESAEFIPGCGPSALIDKYTDKEELAFNWEYRHPKWALRDALGKLDCVPSAAEYLGDLRNYQMTVFAEIIRGDKPLDYFDTFVKNWHERGGEVMTAEATDLLQAKQAIYRRVGVPE
;
A
#
# COMPACT_ATOMS: atom_id res chain seq x y z
N MET A 1 4.20 -1.35 5.74
CA MET A 1 3.07 -0.82 4.96
C MET A 1 2.66 -1.90 3.95
N TRP A 2 1.42 -2.39 4.01
CA TRP A 2 0.90 -3.30 2.98
C TRP A 2 0.79 -2.52 1.67
N SER A 3 1.50 -2.94 0.63
CA SER A 3 1.47 -2.32 -0.71
C SER A 3 0.24 -2.73 -1.53
N GLY A 4 -0.93 -2.74 -0.89
CA GLY A 4 -2.21 -2.77 -1.60
C GLY A 4 -2.36 -1.46 -2.36
N GLY A 5 -1.73 -1.35 -3.53
CA GLY A 5 -1.74 -0.10 -4.28
C GLY A 5 -3.17 0.30 -4.60
N HIS A 6 -3.62 1.41 -4.04
CA HIS A 6 -4.90 2.01 -4.37
C HIS A 6 -4.84 2.48 -5.82
N THR A 7 -5.49 1.75 -6.72
CA THR A 7 -5.58 2.10 -8.12
C THR A 7 -6.79 2.98 -8.36
N ILE A 8 -6.59 4.06 -9.12
CA ILE A 8 -7.67 4.84 -9.70
C ILE A 8 -7.76 4.40 -11.15
N SER A 9 -8.96 4.01 -11.59
CA SER A 9 -9.22 3.65 -12.98
C SER A 9 -10.36 4.48 -13.52
N PHE A 10 -10.19 4.99 -14.73
CA PHE A 10 -11.24 5.70 -15.46
C PHE A 10 -11.84 4.76 -16.50
N GLY A 11 -13.17 4.72 -16.58
CA GLY A 11 -13.83 3.95 -17.63
C GLY A 11 -13.46 4.48 -19.02
N SER A 12 -13.42 3.60 -20.02
CA SER A 12 -13.00 3.94 -21.39
C SER A 12 -13.79 5.11 -22.00
N HIS A 13 -15.07 5.24 -21.67
CA HIS A 13 -15.95 6.34 -22.07
C HIS A 13 -15.46 7.75 -21.63
N MET A 14 -14.53 7.84 -20.67
CA MET A 14 -13.92 9.12 -20.29
C MET A 14 -13.00 9.69 -21.39
N ALA A 15 -12.63 8.90 -22.40
CA ALA A 15 -11.91 9.40 -23.58
C ALA A 15 -12.70 10.50 -24.31
N GLU A 16 -14.03 10.47 -24.22
CA GLU A 16 -14.92 11.49 -24.80
C GLU A 16 -15.08 12.73 -23.90
N ARG A 17 -14.65 12.65 -22.63
CA ARG A 17 -14.74 13.71 -21.62
C ARG A 17 -13.45 13.89 -20.83
N PRO A 18 -12.32 14.20 -21.50
CA PRO A 18 -11.02 14.31 -20.84
C PRO A 18 -10.98 15.39 -19.76
N GLU A 19 -11.81 16.43 -19.86
CA GLU A 19 -11.93 17.50 -18.86
C GLU A 19 -12.36 17.00 -17.48
N VAL A 20 -13.17 15.93 -17.44
CA VAL A 20 -13.59 15.31 -16.17
C VAL A 20 -12.40 14.64 -15.50
N VAL A 21 -11.59 13.91 -16.27
CA VAL A 21 -10.37 13.24 -15.78
C VAL A 21 -9.39 14.28 -15.25
N ILE A 22 -9.13 15.34 -16.04
CA ILE A 22 -8.24 16.43 -15.63
C ILE A 22 -8.71 17.05 -14.31
N ARG A 23 -10.00 17.33 -14.18
CA ARG A 23 -10.55 17.93 -12.97
C ARG A 23 -10.43 17.02 -11.75
N ILE A 24 -10.60 15.71 -11.92
CA ILE A 24 -10.37 14.73 -10.85
C ILE A 24 -8.90 14.73 -10.44
N LEU A 25 -7.98 14.69 -11.41
CA LEU A 25 -6.53 14.71 -11.11
C LEU A 25 -6.11 16.01 -10.39
N GLN A 26 -6.65 17.16 -10.78
CA GLN A 26 -6.43 18.44 -10.10
C GLN A 26 -6.97 18.43 -8.67
N ALA A 27 -8.14 17.83 -8.44
CA ALA A 27 -8.68 17.68 -7.09
C ALA A 27 -7.76 16.80 -6.23
N LEU A 28 -7.29 15.68 -6.77
CA LEU A 28 -6.37 14.78 -6.08
C LEU A 28 -5.02 15.43 -5.76
N GLU A 29 -4.47 16.21 -6.70
CA GLU A 29 -3.26 17.00 -6.49
C GLU A 29 -3.46 18.00 -5.35
N ALA A 30 -4.54 18.78 -5.38
CA ALA A 30 -4.85 19.73 -4.32
C ALA A 30 -4.93 19.04 -2.94
N MET A 31 -5.50 17.84 -2.87
CA MET A 31 -5.61 17.08 -1.63
C MET A 31 -4.27 16.59 -1.05
N VAL A 32 -3.18 16.65 -1.81
CA VAL A 32 -1.82 16.34 -1.33
C VAL A 32 -0.89 17.52 -1.27
N THR A 33 -1.15 18.59 -2.02
CA THR A 33 -0.29 19.79 -2.02
C THR A 33 -0.79 20.87 -1.07
N ASP A 34 -2.10 20.94 -0.80
CA ASP A 34 -2.67 21.85 0.18
C ASP A 34 -2.73 21.18 1.55
N GLU A 35 -1.93 21.66 2.48
CA GLU A 35 -1.82 21.12 3.84
C GLU A 35 -3.15 21.15 4.60
N GLN A 36 -3.94 22.22 4.48
CA GLN A 36 -5.21 22.33 5.22
C GLN A 36 -6.24 21.36 4.66
N LEU A 37 -6.32 21.26 3.33
CA LEU A 37 -7.18 20.30 2.65
C LEU A 37 -6.75 18.86 2.98
N TYR A 38 -5.45 18.59 3.02
CA TYR A 38 -4.89 17.28 3.36
C TYR A 38 -5.30 16.82 4.76
N LEU A 39 -5.18 17.71 5.75
CA LEU A 39 -5.55 17.40 7.14
C LEU A 39 -7.06 17.25 7.26
N LYS A 40 -7.83 18.17 6.69
CA LYS A 40 -9.29 18.14 6.73
C LYS A 40 -9.86 16.90 6.05
N SER A 41 -9.28 16.45 4.95
CA SER A 41 -9.76 15.26 4.24
C SER A 41 -9.48 13.94 4.95
N ARG A 42 -8.54 13.92 5.91
CA ARG A 42 -8.15 12.69 6.64
C ARG A 42 -8.62 12.68 8.07
N LEU A 43 -8.41 13.80 8.76
CA LEU A 43 -8.64 13.93 10.19
C LEU A 43 -9.92 14.73 10.49
N GLY A 44 -10.48 15.43 9.51
CA GLY A 44 -11.61 16.33 9.72
C GLY A 44 -11.19 17.64 10.41
N GLU A 45 -12.16 18.29 11.06
CA GLU A 45 -11.97 19.54 11.79
C GLU A 45 -11.21 19.36 13.13
N ARG A 46 -10.12 20.13 13.34
CA ARG A 46 -9.38 20.16 14.61
C ARG A 46 -10.25 20.74 15.73
N GLY A 47 -10.12 20.21 16.94
CA GLY A 47 -10.93 20.57 18.11
C GLY A 47 -12.33 19.94 18.12
N VAL A 48 -12.72 19.28 17.03
CA VAL A 48 -13.94 18.47 16.95
C VAL A 48 -13.60 16.99 16.84
N HIS A 49 -12.73 16.65 15.89
CA HIS A 49 -12.39 15.26 15.56
C HIS A 49 -11.03 14.84 16.11
N TRP A 50 -10.07 15.76 16.10
CA TRP A 50 -8.70 15.53 16.53
C TRP A 50 -8.09 16.78 17.17
N ASP A 51 -7.00 16.60 17.90
CA ASP A 51 -6.12 17.69 18.34
C ASP A 51 -4.65 17.23 18.36
N PHE A 52 -3.74 18.16 18.61
CA PHE A 52 -2.33 17.81 18.88
C PHE A 52 -2.22 17.01 20.18
N ASN A 53 -1.27 16.08 20.23
CA ASN A 53 -0.98 15.33 21.45
C ASN A 53 -0.59 16.28 22.59
N ASP A 54 0.19 17.32 22.26
CA ASP A 54 0.46 18.45 23.14
C ASP A 54 0.20 19.77 22.37
N PRO A 55 -0.87 20.50 22.73
CA PRO A 55 -1.22 21.78 22.11
C PRO A 55 -0.14 22.86 22.24
N GLN A 56 0.73 22.81 23.26
CA GLN A 56 1.82 23.77 23.44
C GLN A 56 3.00 23.49 22.51
N VAL A 57 3.26 22.22 22.22
CA VAL A 57 4.29 21.78 21.26
C VAL A 57 3.79 21.91 19.82
N GLY A 58 2.49 21.70 19.60
CA GLY A 58 1.86 21.81 18.29
C GLY A 58 2.07 20.57 17.41
N PRO A 59 2.23 20.72 16.09
CA PRO A 59 2.15 19.62 15.13
C PRO A 59 3.19 18.53 15.35
N SER A 60 4.39 18.87 15.81
CA SER A 60 5.45 17.89 16.04
C SER A 60 5.26 17.04 17.30
N SER A 61 4.20 17.26 18.07
CA SER A 61 3.81 16.34 19.14
C SER A 61 3.04 15.12 18.60
N GLY A 62 2.65 15.15 17.33
CA GLY A 62 1.70 14.20 16.78
C GLY A 62 0.26 14.70 16.88
N VAL A 63 -0.66 13.88 16.36
CA VAL A 63 -2.11 14.13 16.39
C VAL A 63 -2.83 12.95 17.02
N THR A 64 -3.91 13.23 17.75
CA THR A 64 -4.78 12.19 18.33
C THR A 64 -6.25 12.52 18.09
N ALA A 65 -7.06 11.47 17.95
CA ALA A 65 -8.50 11.60 17.91
C ALA A 65 -9.03 11.99 19.31
N ILE A 66 -10.11 12.76 19.35
CA ILE A 66 -10.72 13.23 20.61
C ILE A 66 -12.19 12.84 20.70
N GLY A 67 -12.72 12.82 21.92
CA GLY A 67 -14.13 12.50 22.18
C GLY A 67 -14.53 11.11 21.67
N VAL A 68 -15.70 11.02 21.02
CA VAL A 68 -16.25 9.76 20.49
C VAL A 68 -15.39 9.15 19.38
N TYR A 69 -14.54 9.94 18.73
CA TYR A 69 -13.71 9.49 17.61
C TYR A 69 -12.45 8.73 18.04
N THR A 70 -12.18 8.67 19.34
CA THR A 70 -11.22 7.72 19.91
C THR A 70 -11.63 6.26 19.66
N ASP A 71 -12.94 6.00 19.47
CA ASP A 71 -13.44 4.74 18.94
C ASP A 71 -13.31 4.72 17.41
N ARG A 72 -12.53 3.75 16.90
CA ARG A 72 -12.29 3.57 15.47
C ARG A 72 -13.58 3.40 14.66
N ASN A 73 -14.59 2.71 15.19
CA ASN A 73 -15.86 2.52 14.48
C ASN A 73 -16.62 3.84 14.32
N GLN A 74 -16.52 4.75 15.30
CA GLN A 74 -17.12 6.08 15.20
C GLN A 74 -16.34 6.96 14.23
N ALA A 75 -15.01 6.93 14.28
CA ALA A 75 -14.16 7.64 13.32
C ALA A 75 -14.46 7.20 11.87
N GLN A 76 -14.51 5.90 11.61
CA GLN A 76 -14.79 5.37 10.26
C GLN A 76 -16.20 5.70 9.78
N LYS A 77 -17.22 5.69 10.64
CA LYS A 77 -18.58 6.16 10.29
C LYS A 77 -18.62 7.62 9.86
N ALA A 78 -17.72 8.43 10.41
CA ALA A 78 -17.52 9.83 10.03
C ALA A 78 -16.54 10.00 8.85
N LEU A 79 -16.09 8.91 8.23
CA LEU A 79 -15.10 8.87 7.15
C LEU A 79 -13.75 9.47 7.55
N LEU A 80 -13.40 9.36 8.83
CA LEU A 80 -12.13 9.83 9.38
C LEU A 80 -11.14 8.67 9.45
N GLY A 81 -9.88 8.99 9.20
CA GLY A 81 -8.77 8.07 9.30
C GLY A 81 -7.61 8.63 10.12
N THR A 82 -6.44 8.05 9.93
CA THR A 82 -5.16 8.57 10.42
C THR A 82 -4.54 9.51 9.39
N ILE A 83 -3.50 10.24 9.80
CA ILE A 83 -2.75 11.11 8.89
C ILE A 83 -2.09 10.35 7.73
N GLU A 84 -1.85 9.05 7.91
CA GLU A 84 -1.33 8.12 6.92
C GLU A 84 -2.41 7.18 6.35
N SER A 85 -3.69 7.41 6.67
CA SER A 85 -4.74 6.47 6.28
C SER A 85 -4.90 6.38 4.78
N ALA A 86 -5.08 5.15 4.34
CA ALA A 86 -5.35 4.79 2.95
C ALA A 86 -6.86 4.78 2.63
N GLU A 87 -7.68 5.27 3.57
CA GLU A 87 -9.14 5.29 3.52
C GLU A 87 -9.66 6.35 2.53
N PHE A 88 -8.82 7.34 2.19
CA PHE A 88 -9.11 8.35 1.18
C PHE A 88 -8.02 8.39 0.09
N ILE A 89 -8.41 8.61 -1.16
CA ILE A 89 -7.48 8.72 -2.28
C ILE A 89 -7.04 10.18 -2.47
N PRO A 90 -5.72 10.45 -2.56
CA PRO A 90 -4.64 9.47 -2.62
C PRO A 90 -4.24 8.93 -1.23
N GLY A 91 -4.10 7.61 -1.14
CA GLY A 91 -3.87 6.87 0.11
C GLY A 91 -2.48 7.03 0.72
N CYS A 92 -1.64 7.90 0.14
CA CYS A 92 -0.33 8.26 0.65
C CYS A 92 -0.15 9.77 0.48
N GLY A 93 0.25 10.43 1.57
CA GLY A 93 0.56 11.85 1.57
C GLY A 93 2.03 12.15 1.28
N PRO A 94 2.37 13.43 1.09
CA PRO A 94 3.76 13.85 1.02
C PRO A 94 4.46 13.55 2.34
N SER A 95 5.62 12.89 2.29
CA SER A 95 6.38 12.54 3.51
C SER A 95 6.69 13.76 4.38
N ALA A 96 7.07 14.90 3.78
CA ALA A 96 7.34 16.12 4.53
C ALA A 96 6.12 16.62 5.33
N LEU A 97 4.91 16.41 4.81
CA LEU A 97 3.68 16.79 5.50
C LEU A 97 3.35 15.77 6.59
N ILE A 98 3.51 14.48 6.32
CA ILE A 98 3.33 13.43 7.35
C ILE A 98 4.30 13.68 8.50
N ASP A 99 5.60 13.81 8.22
CA ASP A 99 6.65 14.04 9.21
C ASP A 99 6.39 15.29 10.06
N LYS A 100 5.83 16.36 9.48
CA LYS A 100 5.49 17.57 10.23
C LYS A 100 4.52 17.31 11.39
N TYR A 101 3.64 16.33 11.24
CA TYR A 101 2.54 15.99 12.14
C TYR A 101 2.71 14.63 12.81
N THR A 102 3.87 14.00 12.65
CA THR A 102 4.25 12.80 13.39
C THR A 102 5.02 13.24 14.63
N ASP A 103 4.81 12.53 15.72
CA ASP A 103 5.56 12.75 16.95
C ASP A 103 7.07 12.59 16.71
N LYS A 104 7.88 13.44 17.35
CA LYS A 104 9.35 13.44 17.13
C LYS A 104 10.01 12.16 17.61
N GLU A 105 9.55 11.57 18.71
CA GLU A 105 10.08 10.31 19.19
C GLU A 105 9.70 9.17 18.25
N GLU A 106 8.46 9.19 17.74
CA GLU A 106 8.03 8.25 16.70
C GLU A 106 8.86 8.39 15.41
N LEU A 107 9.15 9.61 14.96
CA LEU A 107 10.02 9.85 13.79
C LEU A 107 11.43 9.33 14.02
N ALA A 108 12.01 9.60 15.19
CA ALA A 108 13.33 9.10 15.55
C ALA A 108 13.35 7.56 15.55
N PHE A 109 12.33 6.93 16.14
CA PHE A 109 12.15 5.49 16.11
C PHE A 109 12.02 4.94 14.69
N ASN A 110 11.21 5.57 13.84
CA ASN A 110 11.05 5.17 12.44
C ASN A 110 12.37 5.30 11.67
N TRP A 111 13.18 6.33 11.94
CA TRP A 111 14.47 6.49 11.29
C TRP A 111 15.51 5.47 11.74
N GLU A 112 15.50 5.12 13.02
CA GLU A 112 16.41 4.16 13.61
C GLU A 112 16.06 2.72 13.24
N TYR A 113 14.77 2.35 13.24
CA TYR A 113 14.31 0.96 13.13
C TYR A 113 13.52 0.66 11.85
N ARG A 114 13.17 1.66 11.05
CA ARG A 114 12.38 1.51 9.81
C ARG A 114 12.94 2.36 8.66
N HIS A 115 14.26 2.54 8.63
CA HIS A 115 14.91 3.43 7.69
C HIS A 115 14.51 3.11 6.23
N PRO A 116 14.12 4.10 5.40
CA PRO A 116 13.66 3.85 4.02
C PRO A 116 14.64 3.08 3.13
N LYS A 117 15.94 3.14 3.43
CA LYS A 117 17.00 2.35 2.78
C LYS A 117 16.85 0.83 2.96
N TRP A 118 16.11 0.39 3.99
CA TRP A 118 15.80 -1.00 4.24
C TRP A 118 14.49 -1.45 3.58
N ALA A 119 13.75 -0.51 2.99
CA ALA A 119 12.52 -0.84 2.29
C ALA A 119 12.84 -1.76 1.12
N LEU A 120 12.13 -2.89 1.05
CA LEU A 120 12.18 -3.79 -0.10
C LEU A 120 11.56 -3.07 -1.30
N ARG A 121 12.42 -2.61 -2.22
CA ARG A 121 12.02 -2.03 -3.50
C ARG A 121 12.05 -3.12 -4.56
N ASP A 122 11.02 -3.95 -4.61
CA ASP A 122 10.92 -4.97 -5.63
C ASP A 122 9.71 -4.77 -6.55
N ALA A 123 9.95 -4.83 -7.86
CA ALA A 123 8.90 -4.86 -8.87
C ALA A 123 8.03 -6.13 -8.75
N LEU A 124 8.58 -7.19 -8.13
CA LEU A 124 7.84 -8.41 -7.79
C LEU A 124 7.08 -8.31 -6.46
N GLY A 125 7.07 -7.14 -5.81
CA GLY A 125 6.33 -6.92 -4.56
C GLY A 125 4.80 -7.06 -4.68
N LYS A 126 4.29 -7.24 -5.91
CA LYS A 126 2.90 -7.52 -6.25
C LYS A 126 2.81 -8.77 -7.10
N LEU A 127 2.16 -9.82 -6.58
CA LEU A 127 2.04 -11.13 -7.24
C LEU A 127 1.17 -11.09 -8.52
N ASP A 128 0.40 -10.02 -8.70
CA ASP A 128 -0.46 -9.74 -9.85
C ASP A 128 0.24 -8.92 -10.95
N CYS A 129 1.56 -8.77 -10.89
CA CYS A 129 2.32 -7.96 -11.85
C CYS A 129 2.57 -8.62 -13.21
N VAL A 130 2.34 -9.94 -13.33
CA VAL A 130 2.58 -10.70 -14.57
C VAL A 130 1.30 -10.92 -15.38
N PRO A 131 1.36 -10.93 -16.72
CA PRO A 131 0.17 -11.01 -17.57
C PRO A 131 -0.79 -12.16 -17.24
N SER A 132 -0.24 -13.34 -16.96
CA SER A 132 -1.04 -14.55 -16.68
C SER A 132 -1.63 -14.60 -15.27
N ALA A 133 -1.33 -13.63 -14.40
CA ALA A 133 -1.80 -13.64 -13.03
C ALA A 133 -3.34 -13.66 -12.91
N ALA A 134 -4.05 -12.96 -13.81
CA ALA A 134 -5.51 -12.95 -13.82
C ALA A 134 -6.12 -14.34 -14.08
N GLU A 135 -5.38 -15.22 -14.79
CA GLU A 135 -5.81 -16.57 -15.13
C GLU A 135 -5.43 -17.58 -14.03
N TYR A 136 -4.18 -17.58 -13.57
CA TYR A 136 -3.65 -18.65 -12.72
C TYR A 136 -3.56 -18.32 -11.22
N LEU A 137 -3.38 -17.05 -10.84
CA LEU A 137 -3.02 -16.68 -9.46
C LEU A 137 -4.06 -17.14 -8.44
N GLY A 138 -5.35 -17.12 -8.80
CA GLY A 138 -6.45 -17.58 -7.95
C GLY A 138 -6.34 -19.07 -7.59
N ASP A 139 -6.18 -19.94 -8.59
CA ASP A 139 -6.04 -21.40 -8.37
C ASP A 139 -4.74 -21.72 -7.62
N LEU A 140 -3.63 -21.14 -8.06
CA LEU A 140 -2.31 -21.37 -7.45
C LEU A 140 -2.29 -21.00 -5.97
N ARG A 141 -2.90 -19.87 -5.60
CA ARG A 141 -2.99 -19.43 -4.19
C ARG A 141 -3.86 -20.37 -3.36
N ASN A 142 -5.00 -20.80 -3.89
CA ASN A 142 -5.89 -21.73 -3.18
C ASN A 142 -5.23 -23.09 -2.99
N TYR A 143 -4.53 -23.59 -4.02
CA TYR A 143 -3.77 -24.84 -3.96
C TYR A 143 -2.66 -24.75 -2.91
N GLN A 144 -1.86 -23.67 -2.92
CA GLN A 144 -0.81 -23.44 -1.92
C GLN A 144 -1.37 -23.38 -0.50
N MET A 145 -2.44 -22.60 -0.27
CA MET A 145 -3.06 -22.47 1.05
C MET A 145 -3.56 -23.82 1.58
N THR A 146 -4.19 -24.62 0.71
CA THR A 146 -4.71 -25.94 1.08
C THR A 146 -3.57 -26.88 1.47
N VAL A 147 -2.58 -27.05 0.59
CA VAL A 147 -1.48 -27.98 0.81
C VAL A 147 -0.64 -27.58 2.02
N PHE A 148 -0.36 -26.30 2.20
CA PHE A 148 0.41 -25.85 3.36
C PHE A 148 -0.36 -26.08 4.66
N ALA A 149 -1.68 -25.85 4.68
CA ALA A 149 -2.50 -26.16 5.85
C ALA A 149 -2.56 -27.66 6.17
N GLU A 150 -2.57 -28.53 5.16
CA GLU A 150 -2.50 -29.98 5.34
C GLU A 150 -1.13 -30.44 5.87
N ILE A 151 -0.04 -29.86 5.35
CA ILE A 151 1.32 -30.15 5.85
C ILE A 151 1.46 -29.69 7.31
N ILE A 152 1.04 -28.45 7.63
CA ILE A 152 1.16 -27.89 8.99
C ILE A 152 0.33 -28.68 10.01
N ARG A 153 -0.86 -29.15 9.63
CA ARG A 153 -1.71 -29.98 10.50
C ARG A 153 -1.22 -31.43 10.64
N GLY A 154 -0.30 -31.86 9.78
CA GLY A 154 0.21 -33.23 9.73
C GLY A 154 -0.66 -34.19 8.92
N ASP A 155 -1.66 -33.69 8.18
CA ASP A 155 -2.47 -34.49 7.24
C ASP A 155 -1.64 -34.95 6.03
N LYS A 156 -0.59 -34.17 5.70
CA LYS A 156 0.44 -34.53 4.72
C LYS A 156 1.83 -34.43 5.34
N PRO A 157 2.74 -35.34 4.97
CA PRO A 157 4.14 -35.25 5.40
C PRO A 157 4.86 -34.06 4.74
N LEU A 158 5.97 -33.62 5.33
CA LEU A 158 6.75 -32.49 4.82
C LEU A 158 7.33 -32.72 3.42
N ASP A 159 7.70 -33.97 3.11
CA ASP A 159 8.20 -34.38 1.78
C ASP A 159 7.15 -34.26 0.66
N TYR A 160 5.86 -34.11 1.01
CA TYR A 160 4.83 -33.76 0.04
C TYR A 160 5.07 -32.40 -0.63
N PHE A 161 5.93 -31.55 -0.05
CA PHE A 161 6.31 -30.27 -0.65
C PHE A 161 6.87 -30.42 -2.07
N ASP A 162 7.60 -31.51 -2.38
CA ASP A 162 8.11 -31.74 -3.74
C ASP A 162 6.98 -32.00 -4.73
N THR A 163 5.94 -32.72 -4.29
CA THR A 163 4.71 -32.93 -5.07
C THR A 163 3.93 -31.62 -5.24
N PHE A 164 3.89 -30.80 -4.20
CA PHE A 164 3.32 -29.46 -4.28
C PHE A 164 4.00 -28.63 -5.37
N VAL A 165 5.34 -28.55 -5.36
CA VAL A 165 6.12 -27.77 -6.33
C VAL A 165 5.79 -28.24 -7.75
N LYS A 166 5.90 -29.54 -8.03
CA LYS A 166 5.58 -30.10 -9.34
C LYS A 166 4.17 -29.71 -9.81
N ASN A 167 3.16 -29.97 -8.98
CA ASN A 167 1.77 -29.70 -9.34
C ASN A 167 1.50 -28.18 -9.47
N TRP A 168 2.17 -27.35 -8.68
CA TRP A 168 2.06 -25.89 -8.76
C TRP A 168 2.59 -25.38 -10.09
N HIS A 169 3.73 -25.89 -10.56
CA HIS A 169 4.27 -25.58 -11.89
C HIS A 169 3.30 -25.99 -13.01
N GLU A 170 2.75 -27.21 -12.95
CA GLU A 170 1.79 -27.73 -13.94
C GLU A 170 0.48 -26.93 -14.00
N ARG A 171 0.08 -26.28 -12.89
CA ARG A 171 -1.14 -25.46 -12.78
C ARG A 171 -1.01 -24.03 -13.34
N GLY A 172 0.06 -23.73 -14.06
CA GLY A 172 0.35 -22.39 -14.60
C GLY A 172 1.41 -21.63 -13.81
N GLY A 173 1.93 -22.23 -12.73
CA GLY A 173 3.05 -21.68 -11.98
C GLY A 173 4.32 -21.50 -12.82
N GLU A 174 4.59 -22.44 -13.74
CA GLU A 174 5.72 -22.35 -14.67
C GLU A 174 5.66 -21.07 -15.52
N VAL A 175 4.47 -20.78 -16.06
CA VAL A 175 4.22 -19.59 -16.89
C VAL A 175 4.44 -18.32 -16.07
N MET A 176 3.83 -18.23 -14.89
CA MET A 176 4.00 -17.07 -14.02
C MET A 176 5.44 -16.86 -13.57
N THR A 177 6.20 -17.93 -13.32
CA THR A 177 7.63 -17.86 -12.94
C THR A 177 8.48 -17.34 -14.10
N ALA A 178 8.22 -17.78 -15.33
CA ALA A 178 8.91 -17.29 -16.51
C ALA A 178 8.63 -15.78 -16.73
N GLU A 179 7.36 -15.37 -16.67
CA GLU A 179 6.97 -13.96 -16.83
C GLU A 179 7.58 -13.07 -15.72
N ALA A 180 7.62 -13.55 -14.47
CA ALA A 180 8.25 -12.83 -13.37
C ALA A 180 9.76 -12.67 -13.59
N THR A 181 10.40 -13.68 -14.18
CA THR A 181 11.83 -13.65 -14.52
C THR A 181 12.10 -12.61 -15.61
N ASP A 182 11.28 -12.57 -16.66
CA ASP A 182 11.39 -11.57 -17.73
C ASP A 182 11.21 -10.14 -17.18
N LEU A 183 10.21 -9.95 -16.31
CA LEU A 183 9.97 -8.67 -15.65
C LEU A 183 11.16 -8.24 -14.78
N LEU A 184 11.75 -9.17 -14.04
CA LEU A 184 12.93 -8.91 -13.22
C LEU A 184 14.13 -8.49 -14.07
N GLN A 185 14.37 -9.16 -15.19
CA GLN A 185 15.45 -8.81 -16.13
C GLN A 185 15.22 -7.43 -16.76
N ALA A 186 13.98 -7.12 -17.16
CA ALA A 186 13.62 -5.81 -17.69
C ALA A 186 13.85 -4.69 -16.66
N LYS A 187 13.44 -4.92 -15.40
CA LYS A 187 13.72 -4.01 -14.26
C LYS A 187 15.22 -3.74 -14.12
N GLN A 188 16.03 -4.79 -14.08
CA GLN A 188 17.49 -4.69 -13.94
C GLN A 188 18.14 -3.94 -15.12
N ALA A 189 17.66 -4.16 -16.35
CA ALA A 189 18.15 -3.43 -17.53
C ALA A 189 17.83 -1.93 -17.43
N ILE A 190 16.63 -1.56 -17.00
CA ILE A 190 16.24 -0.17 -16.79
C ILE A 190 17.10 0.47 -15.69
N TYR A 191 17.26 -0.20 -14.54
CA TYR A 191 18.03 0.32 -13.41
C TYR A 191 19.48 0.61 -13.79
N ARG A 192 20.12 -0.31 -14.51
CA ARG A 192 21.46 -0.10 -15.08
C ARG A 192 21.52 1.11 -16.02
N ARG A 193 20.51 1.27 -16.89
CA ARG A 193 20.43 2.41 -17.82
C ARG A 193 20.28 3.75 -17.12
N VAL A 194 19.55 3.81 -16.00
CA VAL A 194 19.27 5.05 -15.26
C VAL A 194 20.22 5.30 -14.08
N GLY A 195 21.23 4.44 -13.88
CA GLY A 195 22.22 4.59 -12.82
C GLY A 195 21.68 4.34 -11.41
N VAL A 196 20.64 3.51 -11.27
CA VAL A 196 20.15 3.06 -9.96
C VAL A 196 21.10 1.95 -9.46
N PRO A 197 21.71 2.08 -8.26
CA PRO A 197 22.57 1.03 -7.70
C PRO A 197 21.81 -0.27 -7.50
N GLU A 198 22.45 -1.41 -7.78
CA GLU A 198 21.92 -2.76 -7.49
C GLU A 198 21.82 -3.04 -5.98
#